data_AF-A0A545AVJ7-F1
#
_entry.id   AF-A0A545AVJ7-F1
#
_cell.length_a   1.000
_cell.length_b   1.000
_cell.length_c   1.000
_cell.angle_alpha   90.00
_cell.angle_beta   90.00
_cell.angle_gamma   90.00
#
_symmetry.space_group_name_H-M   'P 1'
#
loop_
_entity.id
_entity.type
_entity.pdbx_description
1 polymer ?
#
loop_
_entity_poly.entity_id
_entity_poly.type
_entity_poly.pdbx_seq_one_letter_code
_entity_poly.pdbx_strand_id
1 'polypeptide(L)'
;MFAKLAGLVLTAAVGTGVLAAVPAQAAAPTCTPATATAVADYLDHSVPAGLKKAGTPGAVVSVVSGDRTIYRRGFGRADVEKDVPMDPATSGVRIASITKLFTATAVMQQVEAGRLDLDADVNTYLKTFRIPRTYPKPITLRNLLTHTAGFQDQIMGTGARTAEDVPPLGEYLAHHIPARIRPPGVVSAYSNYGAALAGYVVTQVSGEPYDRYVQKHILDPLGMTHTTASEPGPASIVADRAVSYADHQRVPFEFDPMTPDGSITATADDMARFLSAQLNQGRGILSPEAAATLHAKTFAADPRLGGYALGFMNKTWNGHRILMHDGGWEGFLSVLVMIPDCHLGVFLSLNSIEGGESFGDVLNGFVDRFAPGSNPPVTGPSTAAPEPGFYAATRRNASGVEKILTLLNTGRLTVRDDGSVRFRNKTWTPAGRGLYVDDDDHLVAFERDGVRYVGTDGPTFERLGTPSTLPFNLGVLLAFAVLALSALVVPVSGLVRRLRKRTRGSARWRVSRGLAAGSALVGLGFLISLALALFGDVSDYLYGPPLVFELILLLPVLALGLAAGALGTTVWGWRGAGAGVVARVHQVLLLGGLAALAWFCWTWNLIGWQFN
;
A
#
# COMPACT_ATOMS: atom_id res chain seq x y z
N MET A 1 21.90 -67.78 -31.99
CA MET A 1 21.17 -69.07 -31.83
C MET A 1 19.68 -68.77 -31.99
N PHE A 2 19.15 -69.14 -33.17
CA PHE A 2 17.74 -69.31 -33.58
C PHE A 2 16.75 -68.13 -33.41
N ALA A 3 16.32 -67.48 -34.50
CA ALA A 3 15.29 -67.92 -35.47
C ALA A 3 13.88 -67.76 -34.87
N LYS A 4 12.94 -66.94 -35.34
CA LYS A 4 12.38 -66.64 -36.69
C LYS A 4 10.85 -66.89 -36.57
N LEU A 5 10.07 -65.90 -37.04
CA LEU A 5 8.77 -66.01 -37.76
C LEU A 5 7.55 -66.56 -37.00
N ALA A 6 6.30 -66.20 -37.26
CA ALA A 6 5.58 -65.44 -38.31
C ALA A 6 4.22 -64.98 -37.69
N GLY A 7 3.35 -64.14 -38.25
CA GLY A 7 3.19 -63.52 -39.58
C GLY A 7 2.21 -62.34 -39.42
N LEU A 8 2.39 -61.24 -40.15
CA LEU A 8 1.82 -60.95 -41.48
C LEU A 8 0.29 -60.89 -41.52
N VAL A 9 -0.27 -59.67 -41.47
CA VAL A 9 -1.20 -59.15 -42.50
C VAL A 9 -0.92 -57.64 -42.66
N LEU A 10 -0.65 -57.25 -43.91
CA LEU A 10 -0.53 -55.88 -44.39
C LEU A 10 -1.93 -55.26 -44.58
N THR A 11 -2.16 -54.09 -44.01
CA THR A 11 -3.16 -53.14 -44.53
C THR A 11 -2.49 -51.77 -44.63
N ALA A 12 -2.43 -51.24 -45.84
CA ALA A 12 -1.93 -49.90 -46.11
C ALA A 12 -2.89 -48.87 -45.50
N ALA A 13 -2.46 -48.19 -44.45
CA ALA A 13 -3.08 -46.97 -43.95
C ALA A 13 -2.29 -45.78 -44.48
N VAL A 14 -2.99 -44.88 -45.19
CA VAL A 14 -2.53 -43.55 -45.53
C VAL A 14 -2.11 -42.86 -44.22
N GLY A 15 -0.81 -42.70 -44.01
CA GLY A 15 -0.28 -41.98 -42.87
C GLY A 15 -0.57 -40.50 -43.01
N THR A 16 -1.64 -40.03 -42.38
CA THR A 16 -1.77 -38.63 -41.99
C THR A 16 -0.67 -38.35 -40.98
N GLY A 17 0.49 -37.90 -41.46
CA GLY A 17 1.55 -37.37 -40.63
C GLY A 17 0.99 -36.19 -39.85
N VAL A 18 0.61 -36.44 -38.58
CA VAL A 18 0.42 -35.37 -37.61
C VAL A 18 1.81 -34.80 -37.35
N LEU A 19 2.19 -33.80 -38.14
CA LEU A 19 3.26 -32.88 -37.82
C LEU A 19 2.92 -32.31 -36.45
N ALA A 20 3.58 -32.79 -35.40
CA ALA A 20 3.57 -32.15 -34.11
C ALA A 20 4.06 -30.71 -34.35
N ALA A 21 3.13 -29.75 -34.24
CA ALA A 21 3.45 -28.35 -34.35
C ALA A 21 4.53 -28.05 -33.29
N VAL A 22 5.74 -27.76 -33.75
CA VAL A 22 6.77 -27.17 -32.90
C VAL A 22 6.14 -25.89 -32.35
N PRO A 23 6.04 -25.70 -31.01
CA PRO A 23 5.49 -24.48 -30.47
C PRO A 23 6.28 -23.32 -31.07
N ALA A 24 5.59 -22.42 -31.76
CA ALA A 24 6.21 -21.24 -32.32
C ALA A 24 6.98 -20.54 -31.20
N GLN A 25 8.30 -20.48 -31.32
CA GLN A 25 9.14 -19.68 -30.42
C GLN A 25 8.56 -18.27 -30.46
N ALA A 26 8.02 -17.77 -29.34
CA ALA A 26 7.53 -16.41 -29.27
C ALA A 26 8.67 -15.49 -29.76
N ALA A 27 8.38 -14.64 -30.75
CA ALA A 27 9.36 -13.70 -31.27
C ALA A 27 9.90 -12.87 -30.10
N ALA A 28 11.22 -12.66 -30.06
CA ALA A 28 11.80 -11.79 -29.06
C ALA A 28 11.14 -10.40 -29.15
N PRO A 29 10.79 -9.78 -28.02
CA PRO A 29 10.11 -8.49 -28.03
C PRO A 29 11.03 -7.44 -28.68
N THR A 30 10.45 -6.56 -29.48
CA THR A 30 11.20 -5.67 -30.38
C THR A 30 11.25 -4.25 -29.83
N CYS A 31 12.43 -3.65 -29.79
CA CYS A 31 12.58 -2.25 -29.41
C CYS A 31 12.53 -1.35 -30.64
N THR A 32 11.56 -0.44 -30.69
CA THR A 32 11.52 0.59 -31.74
C THR A 32 12.48 1.72 -31.34
N PRO A 33 13.36 2.21 -32.24
CA PRO A 33 14.27 3.29 -31.91
C PRO A 33 13.54 4.55 -31.40
N ALA A 34 13.76 4.90 -30.14
CA ALA A 34 13.22 6.11 -29.51
C ALA A 34 14.05 7.33 -29.90
N THR A 35 13.85 7.86 -31.12
CA THR A 35 14.51 9.11 -31.52
C THR A 35 13.88 10.30 -30.77
N ALA A 36 14.67 11.36 -30.56
CA ALA A 36 14.17 12.58 -29.90
C ALA A 36 12.90 13.13 -30.56
N THR A 37 12.85 13.13 -31.90
CA THR A 37 11.68 13.56 -32.67
C THR A 37 10.47 12.65 -32.44
N ALA A 38 10.62 11.33 -32.55
CA ALA A 38 9.50 10.42 -32.37
C ALA A 38 8.92 10.46 -30.95
N VAL A 39 9.79 10.60 -29.94
CA VAL A 39 9.38 10.76 -28.54
C VAL A 39 8.64 12.09 -28.34
N ALA A 40 9.16 13.18 -28.90
CA ALA A 40 8.49 14.48 -28.87
C ALA A 40 7.12 14.44 -29.55
N ASP A 41 7.03 13.85 -30.75
CA ASP A 41 5.79 13.71 -31.52
C ASP A 41 4.69 13.01 -30.70
N TYR A 42 5.04 12.03 -29.87
CA TYR A 42 4.09 11.37 -28.99
C TYR A 42 3.77 12.22 -27.75
N LEU A 43 4.77 12.58 -26.95
CA LEU A 43 4.59 13.20 -25.63
C LEU A 43 4.07 14.63 -25.70
N ASP A 44 4.43 15.40 -26.73
CA ASP A 44 3.94 16.77 -26.91
C ASP A 44 2.41 16.82 -27.18
N HIS A 45 1.81 15.70 -27.56
CA HIS A 45 0.36 15.57 -27.76
C HIS A 45 -0.32 14.83 -26.61
N SER A 46 0.24 13.69 -26.19
CA SER A 46 -0.40 12.81 -25.19
C SER A 46 -0.41 13.43 -23.79
N VAL A 47 0.67 14.10 -23.37
CA VAL A 47 0.76 14.71 -22.04
C VAL A 47 -0.24 15.87 -21.89
N PRO A 48 -0.30 16.88 -22.79
CA PRO A 48 -1.31 17.93 -22.68
C PRO A 48 -2.75 17.41 -22.75
N ALA A 49 -3.01 16.39 -23.58
CA ALA A 49 -4.33 15.76 -23.65
C ALA A 49 -4.70 15.08 -22.31
N GLY A 50 -3.75 14.37 -21.70
CA GLY A 50 -3.92 13.75 -20.39
C GLY A 50 -4.16 14.76 -19.28
N LEU A 51 -3.37 15.84 -19.23
CA LEU A 51 -3.55 16.95 -18.29
C LEU A 51 -4.94 17.58 -18.42
N LYS A 52 -5.39 17.84 -19.64
CA LYS A 52 -6.72 18.40 -19.91
C LYS A 52 -7.84 17.43 -19.50
N LYS A 53 -7.70 16.13 -19.78
CA LYS A 53 -8.69 15.09 -19.43
C LYS A 53 -8.87 15.00 -17.91
N ALA A 54 -7.77 15.09 -17.15
CA ALA A 54 -7.80 14.96 -15.69
C ALA A 54 -7.99 16.27 -14.93
N GLY A 55 -7.86 17.43 -15.57
CA GLY A 55 -7.83 18.72 -14.88
C GLY A 55 -6.58 18.93 -14.02
N THR A 56 -5.48 18.25 -14.37
CA THR A 56 -4.19 18.35 -13.67
C THR A 56 -3.44 19.62 -14.11
N PRO A 57 -2.91 20.45 -13.18
CA PRO A 57 -2.29 21.73 -13.54
C PRO A 57 -1.01 21.63 -14.36
N GLY A 58 -0.11 20.69 -14.04
CA GLY A 58 1.18 20.61 -14.69
C GLY A 58 1.86 19.25 -14.58
N ALA A 59 2.84 19.05 -15.45
CA ALA A 59 3.68 17.88 -15.49
C ALA A 59 5.12 18.23 -15.88
N VAL A 60 6.07 17.40 -15.45
CA VAL A 60 7.43 17.36 -16.00
C VAL A 60 7.73 15.95 -16.49
N VAL A 61 8.48 15.85 -17.59
CA VAL A 61 8.84 14.59 -18.25
C VAL A 61 10.30 14.61 -18.64
N SER A 62 10.99 13.48 -18.48
CA SER A 62 12.27 13.21 -19.15
C SER A 62 12.35 11.78 -19.65
N VAL A 63 13.03 11.61 -20.78
CA VAL A 63 13.26 10.31 -21.42
C VAL A 63 14.73 10.17 -21.76
N VAL A 64 15.30 9.02 -21.42
CA VAL A 64 16.68 8.66 -21.73
C VAL A 64 16.74 7.42 -22.61
N SER A 65 17.67 7.41 -23.56
CA SER A 65 18.02 6.22 -24.33
C SER A 65 19.53 5.98 -24.21
N GLY A 66 19.91 4.84 -23.64
CA GLY A 66 21.28 4.54 -23.26
C GLY A 66 21.79 5.58 -22.27
N ASP A 67 22.87 6.27 -22.61
CA ASP A 67 23.51 7.31 -21.80
C ASP A 67 23.02 8.74 -22.09
N ARG A 68 22.07 8.90 -23.02
CA ARG A 68 21.62 10.22 -23.50
C ARG A 68 20.20 10.54 -23.09
N THR A 69 20.01 11.74 -22.55
CA THR A 69 18.67 12.36 -22.48
C THR A 69 18.24 12.73 -23.89
N ILE A 70 17.15 12.11 -24.36
CA ILE A 70 16.60 12.32 -25.70
C ILE A 70 15.38 13.23 -25.70
N TYR A 71 14.74 13.42 -24.54
CA TYR A 71 13.60 14.31 -24.39
C TYR A 71 13.51 14.82 -22.95
N ARG A 72 13.12 16.08 -22.79
CA ARG A 72 12.81 16.70 -21.50
C ARG A 72 11.85 17.86 -21.73
N ARG A 73 10.77 17.94 -20.95
CA ARG A 73 9.77 19.02 -21.10
C ARG A 73 8.95 19.22 -19.84
N GLY A 74 8.60 20.47 -19.59
CA GLY A 74 7.55 20.86 -18.65
C GLY A 74 6.27 21.24 -19.40
N PHE A 75 5.13 20.87 -18.84
CA PHE A 75 3.80 21.13 -19.38
C PHE A 75 2.92 21.77 -18.31
N GLY A 76 2.07 22.71 -18.71
CA GLY A 76 1.15 23.37 -17.78
C GLY A 76 1.88 24.25 -16.75
N ARG A 77 1.37 24.28 -15.52
CA ARG A 77 1.80 25.22 -14.46
C ARG A 77 2.40 24.51 -13.26
N ALA A 78 3.54 25.01 -12.79
CA ALA A 78 4.16 24.68 -11.52
C ALA A 78 3.45 25.35 -10.34
N ASP A 79 2.96 26.57 -10.54
CA ASP A 79 2.18 27.35 -9.57
C ASP A 79 1.05 28.03 -10.37
N VAL A 80 -0.18 27.57 -10.17
CA VAL A 80 -1.38 28.04 -10.87
C VAL A 80 -1.67 29.48 -10.49
N GLU A 81 -1.57 29.81 -9.20
CA GLU A 81 -1.90 31.12 -8.66
C GLU A 81 -0.94 32.21 -9.15
N LYS A 82 0.34 31.87 -9.34
CA LYS A 82 1.37 32.78 -9.85
C LYS A 82 1.64 32.65 -11.36
N ASP A 83 0.89 31.80 -12.05
CA ASP A 83 1.06 31.51 -13.47
C ASP A 83 2.49 31.04 -13.85
N VAL A 84 3.19 30.34 -12.94
CA VAL A 84 4.56 29.85 -13.19
C VAL A 84 4.48 28.60 -14.07
N PRO A 85 5.13 28.56 -15.24
CA PRO A 85 5.15 27.37 -16.08
C PRO A 85 5.95 26.23 -15.44
N MET A 86 5.60 24.98 -15.72
CA MET A 86 6.49 23.86 -15.42
C MET A 86 7.75 23.94 -16.27
N ASP A 87 8.90 23.81 -15.63
CA ASP A 87 10.23 23.80 -16.24
C ASP A 87 10.98 22.53 -15.82
N PRO A 88 11.48 21.71 -16.77
CA PRO A 88 12.12 20.44 -16.45
C PRO A 88 13.46 20.58 -15.71
N ALA A 89 14.10 21.75 -15.76
CA ALA A 89 15.39 22.02 -15.14
C ALA A 89 15.28 22.66 -13.75
N THR A 90 14.18 23.38 -13.46
CA THR A 90 14.02 24.10 -12.18
C THR A 90 12.80 23.67 -11.36
N SER A 91 11.69 23.24 -11.98
CA SER A 91 10.49 22.88 -11.21
C SER A 91 10.73 21.61 -10.37
N GLY A 92 11.01 21.80 -9.08
CA GLY A 92 11.21 20.72 -8.14
C GLY A 92 9.88 20.01 -7.85
N VAL A 93 9.84 18.70 -8.08
CA VAL A 93 8.69 17.85 -7.76
C VAL A 93 9.08 16.88 -6.65
N ARG A 94 8.17 16.61 -5.71
CA ARG A 94 8.38 15.52 -4.74
C ARG A 94 8.22 14.20 -5.47
N ILE A 95 9.31 13.44 -5.60
CA ILE A 95 9.28 12.14 -6.28
C ILE A 95 8.73 11.03 -5.40
N ALA A 96 8.41 11.36 -4.15
CA ALA A 96 7.82 10.48 -3.15
C ALA A 96 8.58 9.16 -3.08
N SER A 97 7.89 8.03 -3.23
CA SER A 97 8.50 6.71 -3.04
C SER A 97 9.55 6.29 -4.08
N ILE A 98 9.75 7.04 -5.17
CA ILE A 98 10.94 6.86 -6.03
C ILE A 98 12.23 7.10 -5.23
N THR A 99 12.17 7.85 -4.12
CA THR A 99 13.24 8.00 -3.12
C THR A 99 13.81 6.65 -2.67
N LYS A 100 13.00 5.59 -2.57
CA LYS A 100 13.44 4.25 -2.17
C LYS A 100 14.50 3.67 -3.10
N LEU A 101 14.54 4.11 -4.36
CA LEU A 101 15.58 3.72 -5.33
C LEU A 101 16.94 4.34 -5.00
N PHE A 102 16.96 5.56 -4.47
CA PHE A 102 18.17 6.21 -3.95
C PHE A 102 18.65 5.51 -2.68
N THR A 103 17.73 5.17 -1.78
CA THR A 103 18.03 4.36 -0.59
C THR A 103 18.60 2.99 -0.95
N ALA A 104 18.01 2.28 -1.90
CA ALA A 104 18.52 0.98 -2.36
C ALA A 104 19.92 1.11 -2.99
N THR A 105 20.15 2.17 -3.77
CA THR A 105 21.47 2.51 -4.32
C THR A 105 22.49 2.75 -3.21
N ALA A 106 22.14 3.55 -2.20
CA ALA A 106 23.01 3.83 -1.06
C ALA A 106 23.36 2.57 -0.26
N VAL A 107 22.38 1.66 -0.05
CA VAL A 107 22.64 0.35 0.56
C VAL A 107 23.63 -0.45 -0.29
N MET A 108 23.45 -0.50 -1.61
CA MET A 108 24.33 -1.25 -2.49
C MET A 108 25.75 -0.68 -2.56
N GLN A 109 25.94 0.64 -2.44
CA GLN A 109 27.27 1.24 -2.30
C GLN A 109 27.99 0.74 -1.04
N GLN A 110 27.27 0.54 0.06
CA GLN A 110 27.83 0.01 1.30
C GLN A 110 28.08 -1.50 1.23
N VAL A 111 27.28 -2.24 0.45
CA VAL A 111 27.52 -3.66 0.14
C VAL A 111 28.78 -3.83 -0.70
N GLU A 112 28.92 -3.05 -1.78
CA GLU A 112 30.13 -3.04 -2.62
C GLU A 112 31.39 -2.69 -1.81
N ALA A 113 31.27 -1.76 -0.86
CA ALA A 113 32.36 -1.40 0.04
C ALA A 113 32.65 -2.45 1.14
N GLY A 114 31.94 -3.59 1.15
CA GLY A 114 32.12 -4.68 2.12
C GLY A 114 31.66 -4.35 3.54
N ARG A 115 30.87 -3.26 3.73
CA ARG A 115 30.39 -2.82 5.05
C ARG A 115 29.01 -3.36 5.39
N LEU A 116 28.22 -3.75 4.39
CA LEU A 116 26.92 -4.40 4.56
C LEU A 116 26.88 -5.75 3.84
N ASP A 117 26.21 -6.70 4.47
CA ASP A 117 25.74 -7.95 3.88
C ASP A 117 24.20 -7.89 3.79
N LEU A 118 23.67 -8.12 2.59
CA LEU A 118 22.23 -8.09 2.29
C LEU A 118 21.42 -9.11 3.09
N ASP A 119 22.05 -10.21 3.50
CA ASP A 119 21.41 -11.37 4.12
C ASP A 119 21.72 -11.49 5.62
N ALA A 120 22.49 -10.57 6.19
CA ALA A 120 22.70 -10.46 7.63
C ALA A 120 21.46 -9.95 8.36
N ASP A 121 21.31 -10.32 9.65
CA ASP A 121 20.29 -9.73 10.54
C ASP A 121 20.51 -8.22 10.66
N VAL A 122 19.51 -7.41 10.34
CA VAL A 122 19.65 -5.94 10.38
C VAL A 122 20.09 -5.43 11.76
N ASN A 123 19.76 -6.16 12.84
CA ASN A 123 20.16 -5.81 14.20
C ASN A 123 21.68 -5.85 14.41
N THR A 124 22.48 -6.42 13.49
CA THR A 124 23.95 -6.33 13.55
C THR A 124 24.46 -4.93 13.26
N TYR A 125 23.68 -4.11 12.57
CA TYR A 125 24.06 -2.75 12.16
C TYR A 125 23.42 -1.66 13.02
N LEU A 126 22.32 -1.96 13.71
CA LEU A 126 21.60 -1.01 14.56
C LEU A 126 22.28 -0.86 15.93
N LYS A 127 22.68 0.36 16.29
CA LYS A 127 23.40 0.65 17.55
C LYS A 127 22.51 1.24 18.64
N THR A 128 21.44 1.95 18.28
CA THR A 128 20.61 2.75 19.19
C THR A 128 19.36 2.02 19.66
N PHE A 129 18.79 1.15 18.84
CA PHE A 129 17.64 0.30 19.16
C PHE A 129 17.76 -1.06 18.47
N ARG A 130 16.85 -1.97 18.80
CA ARG A 130 16.76 -3.28 18.14
C ARG A 130 15.34 -3.56 17.70
N ILE A 131 15.22 -4.18 16.54
CA ILE A 131 13.96 -4.72 16.07
C ILE A 131 13.66 -6.01 16.86
N PRO A 132 12.48 -6.12 17.50
CA PRO A 132 12.11 -7.32 18.27
C PRO A 132 12.20 -8.61 17.46
N ARG A 133 12.68 -9.68 18.10
CA ARG A 133 12.74 -11.03 17.52
C ARG A 133 11.38 -11.72 17.57
N THR A 134 10.42 -11.20 16.79
CA THR A 134 9.04 -11.72 16.74
C THR A 134 8.94 -13.10 16.07
N TYR A 135 9.84 -13.41 15.14
CA TYR A 135 9.88 -14.70 14.41
C TYR A 135 11.29 -15.32 14.47
N PRO A 136 11.43 -16.64 14.26
CA PRO A 136 12.73 -17.32 14.32
C PRO A 136 13.76 -16.77 13.33
N LYS A 137 13.32 -16.39 12.12
CA LYS A 137 14.19 -15.76 11.12
C LYS A 137 14.32 -14.26 11.40
N PRO A 138 15.55 -13.71 11.39
CA PRO A 138 15.76 -12.26 11.47
C PRO A 138 15.24 -11.58 10.19
N ILE A 139 15.14 -10.25 10.25
CA ILE A 139 14.92 -9.45 9.03
C ILE A 139 16.28 -9.03 8.47
N THR A 140 16.42 -9.04 7.15
CA THR A 140 17.64 -8.66 6.45
C THR A 140 17.43 -7.41 5.60
N LEU A 141 18.51 -6.77 5.12
CA LEU A 141 18.40 -5.66 4.16
C LEU A 141 17.68 -6.08 2.88
N ARG A 142 17.88 -7.33 2.42
CA ARG A 142 17.11 -7.91 1.32
C ARG A 142 15.61 -7.89 1.63
N ASN A 143 15.20 -8.23 2.86
CA ASN A 143 13.79 -8.17 3.24
C ASN A 143 13.24 -6.74 3.25
N LEU A 144 14.03 -5.78 3.72
CA LEU A 144 13.64 -4.38 3.76
C LEU A 144 13.41 -3.82 2.34
N LEU A 145 14.38 -4.04 1.45
CA LEU A 145 14.36 -3.54 0.06
C LEU A 145 13.38 -4.27 -0.86
N THR A 146 12.84 -5.42 -0.45
CA THR A 146 11.80 -6.17 -1.20
C THR A 146 10.43 -6.12 -0.53
N HIS A 147 10.28 -5.34 0.53
CA HIS A 147 9.06 -5.25 1.33
C HIS A 147 8.57 -6.61 1.88
N THR A 148 9.49 -7.47 2.29
CA THR A 148 9.18 -8.81 2.82
C THR A 148 9.54 -8.98 4.28
N ALA A 149 9.77 -7.90 5.03
CA ALA A 149 10.11 -7.97 6.46
C ALA A 149 8.93 -8.38 7.37
N GLY A 150 7.70 -8.25 6.88
CA GLY A 150 6.48 -8.62 7.59
C GLY A 150 5.97 -7.57 8.58
N PHE A 151 6.49 -6.34 8.52
CA PHE A 151 5.92 -5.20 9.24
C PHE A 151 4.47 -4.97 8.81
N GLN A 152 3.62 -4.64 9.77
CA GLN A 152 2.33 -4.03 9.49
C GLN A 152 2.52 -2.61 8.95
N ASP A 153 1.48 -2.08 8.32
CA ASP A 153 1.46 -0.68 7.89
C ASP A 153 0.99 0.23 9.02
N GLN A 154 1.44 1.49 8.98
CA GLN A 154 1.05 2.55 9.91
C GLN A 154 1.03 3.86 9.14
N ILE A 155 -0.06 4.61 9.24
CA ILE A 155 -0.24 5.92 8.59
C ILE A 155 -0.31 7.02 9.65
N MET A 156 -0.89 6.71 10.81
CA MET A 156 -1.01 7.67 11.88
C MET A 156 0.35 8.08 12.44
N GLY A 157 0.63 9.40 12.45
CA GLY A 157 1.89 9.97 12.94
C GLY A 157 3.08 9.79 11.99
N THR A 158 2.84 9.61 10.69
CA THR A 158 3.91 9.52 9.67
C THR A 158 4.18 10.81 8.93
N GLY A 159 3.56 11.93 9.29
CA GLY A 159 3.90 13.26 8.76
C GLY A 159 4.05 14.31 9.86
N ALA A 160 4.76 15.39 9.55
CA ALA A 160 4.97 16.54 10.43
C ALA A 160 4.54 17.83 9.72
N ARG A 161 3.98 18.79 10.47
CA ARG A 161 3.50 20.06 9.89
C ARG A 161 4.62 21.07 9.69
N THR A 162 5.64 21.00 10.54
CA THR A 162 6.77 21.92 10.54
C THR A 162 8.08 21.15 10.56
N ALA A 163 9.16 21.80 10.14
CA ALA A 163 10.50 21.23 10.17
C ALA A 163 10.94 20.89 11.60
N GLU A 164 10.52 21.71 12.57
CA GLU A 164 10.83 21.57 13.99
C GLU A 164 10.18 20.33 14.62
N ASP A 165 9.06 19.87 14.03
CA ASP A 165 8.35 18.66 14.47
C ASP A 165 8.98 17.37 13.94
N VAL A 166 10.02 17.45 13.09
CA VAL A 166 10.70 16.28 12.53
C VAL A 166 11.81 15.82 13.49
N PRO A 167 11.62 14.69 14.22
CA PRO A 167 12.68 14.17 15.08
C PRO A 167 13.83 13.58 14.24
N PRO A 168 15.02 13.40 14.84
CA PRO A 168 16.09 12.65 14.20
C PRO A 168 15.62 11.26 13.74
N LEU A 169 15.97 10.85 12.52
CA LEU A 169 15.49 9.59 11.90
C LEU A 169 15.62 8.37 12.83
N GLY A 170 16.75 8.23 13.53
CA GLY A 170 16.96 7.11 14.46
C GLY A 170 16.03 7.12 15.67
N GLU A 171 15.68 8.31 16.17
CA GLU A 171 14.73 8.48 17.27
C GLU A 171 13.31 8.19 16.81
N TYR A 172 12.92 8.67 15.62
CA TYR A 172 11.62 8.34 15.02
C TYR A 172 11.44 6.82 14.90
N LEU A 173 12.41 6.15 14.25
CA LEU A 173 12.36 4.72 13.99
C LEU A 173 12.35 3.88 15.26
N ALA A 174 13.04 4.32 16.32
CA ALA A 174 13.06 3.63 17.61
C ALA A 174 11.72 3.69 18.34
N HIS A 175 11.00 4.81 18.24
CA HIS A 175 9.70 5.00 18.91
C HIS A 175 8.51 4.45 18.12
N HIS A 176 8.65 4.25 16.80
CA HIS A 176 7.57 3.85 15.91
C HIS A 176 7.82 2.50 15.23
N ILE A 177 8.42 1.52 15.93
CA ILE A 177 8.66 0.17 15.37
C ILE A 177 7.31 -0.54 15.13
N PRO A 178 6.89 -0.78 13.87
CA PRO A 178 5.60 -1.42 13.63
C PRO A 178 5.64 -2.89 14.06
N ALA A 179 4.51 -3.41 14.53
CA ALA A 179 4.40 -4.83 14.82
C ALA A 179 4.67 -5.68 13.57
N ARG A 180 5.38 -6.79 13.73
CA ARG A 180 5.56 -7.77 12.66
C ARG A 180 4.45 -8.81 12.71
N ILE A 181 3.60 -8.80 11.70
CA ILE A 181 2.40 -9.64 11.64
C ILE A 181 2.59 -10.89 10.78
N ARG A 182 3.75 -11.04 10.13
CA ARG A 182 4.15 -12.25 9.38
C ARG A 182 5.67 -12.54 9.46
N PRO A 183 6.09 -13.80 9.26
CA PRO A 183 7.50 -14.15 9.10
C PRO A 183 8.11 -13.45 7.88
N PRO A 184 9.44 -13.19 7.89
CA PRO A 184 10.09 -12.50 6.79
C PRO A 184 10.24 -13.43 5.58
N GLY A 185 10.12 -12.86 4.37
CA GLY A 185 10.29 -13.58 3.10
C GLY A 185 9.09 -14.43 2.66
N VAL A 186 7.94 -14.35 3.34
CA VAL A 186 6.74 -15.15 3.00
C VAL A 186 5.92 -14.51 1.87
N VAL A 187 5.60 -13.23 2.01
CA VAL A 187 4.83 -12.42 1.04
C VAL A 187 5.34 -10.98 1.10
N SER A 188 5.13 -10.22 0.02
CA SER A 188 5.38 -8.78 0.04
C SER A 188 4.24 -8.04 0.76
N ALA A 189 4.60 -7.04 1.55
CA ALA A 189 3.73 -6.05 2.15
C ALA A 189 4.52 -4.73 2.17
N TYR A 190 4.19 -3.83 1.24
CA TYR A 190 4.86 -2.55 1.07
C TYR A 190 5.03 -1.82 2.41
N SER A 191 6.22 -1.28 2.67
CA SER A 191 6.60 -0.75 3.98
C SER A 191 7.52 0.44 3.84
N ASN A 192 7.00 1.61 4.24
CA ASN A 192 7.75 2.86 4.36
C ASN A 192 8.80 2.75 5.48
N TYR A 193 8.37 2.28 6.66
CA TYR A 193 9.28 2.00 7.78
C TYR A 193 10.45 1.09 7.36
N GLY A 194 10.19 0.05 6.55
CA GLY A 194 11.23 -0.85 6.09
C GLY A 194 12.29 -0.15 5.22
N ALA A 195 11.87 0.73 4.30
CA ALA A 195 12.79 1.52 3.49
C ALA A 195 13.54 2.57 4.32
N ALA A 196 12.85 3.27 5.23
CA ALA A 196 13.45 4.22 6.16
C ALA A 196 14.52 3.55 7.05
N LEU A 197 14.24 2.34 7.55
CA LEU A 197 15.18 1.53 8.31
C LEU A 197 16.41 1.15 7.47
N ALA A 198 16.23 0.80 6.19
CA ALA A 198 17.35 0.51 5.29
C ALA A 198 18.26 1.75 5.09
N GLY A 199 17.67 2.94 4.91
CA GLY A 199 18.42 4.19 4.86
C GLY A 199 19.11 4.53 6.19
N TYR A 200 18.46 4.25 7.32
CA TYR A 200 19.08 4.44 8.63
C TYR A 200 20.28 3.50 8.86
N VAL A 201 20.23 2.27 8.36
CA VAL A 201 21.38 1.35 8.39
C VAL A 201 22.57 1.94 7.65
N VAL A 202 22.36 2.59 6.50
CA VAL A 202 23.42 3.33 5.78
C VAL A 202 24.05 4.37 6.71
N THR A 203 23.25 5.19 7.39
CA THR A 203 23.74 6.17 8.39
C THR A 203 24.58 5.51 9.48
N GLN A 204 24.17 4.33 9.97
CA GLN A 204 24.87 3.63 11.06
C GLN A 204 26.25 3.11 10.67
N VAL A 205 26.41 2.68 9.41
CA VAL A 205 27.67 2.08 8.92
C VAL A 205 28.60 3.08 8.23
N SER A 206 28.05 4.12 7.60
CA SER A 206 28.85 5.19 6.99
C SER A 206 29.29 6.24 8.01
N GLY A 207 28.49 6.47 9.06
CA GLY A 207 28.67 7.59 9.99
C GLY A 207 28.19 8.93 9.45
N GLU A 208 27.58 8.97 8.26
CA GLU A 208 27.05 10.18 7.62
C GLU A 208 25.52 10.20 7.73
N PRO A 209 24.88 11.33 8.08
CA PRO A 209 23.41 11.46 7.96
C PRO A 209 22.93 11.11 6.56
N TYR A 210 21.74 10.49 6.47
CA TYR A 210 21.21 9.95 5.21
C TYR A 210 21.19 10.96 4.06
N ASP A 211 20.66 12.16 4.32
CA ASP A 211 20.56 13.23 3.34
C ASP A 211 21.94 13.67 2.81
N ARG A 212 22.93 13.80 3.71
CA ARG A 212 24.33 14.10 3.38
C ARG A 212 25.00 12.97 2.61
N TYR A 213 24.71 11.72 2.97
CA TYR A 213 25.22 10.57 2.25
C TYR A 213 24.69 10.55 0.82
N VAL A 214 23.38 10.71 0.62
CA VAL A 214 22.76 10.75 -0.71
C VAL A 214 23.30 11.91 -1.54
N GLN A 215 23.43 13.11 -0.94
CA GLN A 215 24.03 14.26 -1.63
C GLN A 215 25.42 13.92 -2.17
N LYS A 216 26.33 13.49 -1.29
CA LYS A 216 27.74 13.32 -1.62
C LYS A 216 28.05 12.13 -2.51
N HIS A 217 27.32 11.03 -2.34
CA HIS A 217 27.65 9.74 -2.99
C HIS A 217 26.73 9.40 -4.15
N ILE A 218 25.63 10.14 -4.36
CA ILE A 218 24.69 9.89 -5.46
C ILE A 218 24.41 11.18 -6.24
N LEU A 219 23.98 12.26 -5.59
CA LEU A 219 23.57 13.48 -6.31
C LEU A 219 24.76 14.22 -6.91
N ASP A 220 25.81 14.48 -6.13
CA ASP A 220 27.02 15.19 -6.58
C ASP A 220 27.75 14.45 -7.71
N PRO A 221 28.00 13.12 -7.64
CA PRO A 221 28.66 12.38 -8.72
C PRO A 221 27.86 12.36 -10.03
N LEU A 222 26.53 12.45 -9.94
CA LEU A 222 25.66 12.52 -11.10
C LEU A 222 25.43 13.95 -11.60
N GLY A 223 25.86 14.97 -10.85
CA GLY A 223 25.58 16.37 -11.16
C GLY A 223 24.11 16.75 -11.02
N MET A 224 23.39 16.12 -10.08
CA MET A 224 21.99 16.42 -9.77
C MET A 224 21.87 17.64 -8.86
N THR A 225 22.22 18.82 -9.38
CA THR A 225 22.41 20.05 -8.59
C THR A 225 21.12 20.73 -8.14
N HIS A 226 19.95 20.29 -8.65
CA HIS A 226 18.64 20.83 -8.31
C HIS A 226 17.76 19.78 -7.61
N THR A 227 18.40 18.82 -6.94
CA THR A 227 17.77 17.73 -6.20
C THR A 227 18.22 17.78 -4.74
N THR A 228 17.33 17.48 -3.80
CA THR A 228 17.64 17.40 -2.37
C THR A 228 16.93 16.23 -1.71
N ALA A 229 17.65 15.55 -0.81
CA ALA A 229 17.10 14.59 0.14
C ALA A 229 16.89 15.20 1.54
N SER A 230 17.35 16.43 1.79
CA SER A 230 17.14 17.13 3.05
C SER A 230 15.76 17.76 3.10
N GLU A 231 15.09 17.66 4.26
CA GLU A 231 13.88 18.39 4.61
C GLU A 231 14.09 19.07 5.99
N PRO A 232 14.09 20.41 6.08
CA PRO A 232 13.95 21.38 4.99
C PRO A 232 15.16 21.37 4.04
N GLY A 233 14.89 21.49 2.75
CA GLY A 233 15.91 21.54 1.71
C GLY A 233 16.58 22.90 1.57
N PRO A 234 17.63 23.02 0.72
CA PRO A 234 18.25 24.30 0.39
C PRO A 234 17.21 25.32 -0.13
N ALA A 235 17.31 26.57 0.32
CA ALA A 235 16.34 27.61 0.01
C ALA A 235 16.10 27.83 -1.50
N SER A 236 17.13 27.64 -2.33
CA SER A 236 17.00 27.73 -3.79
C SER A 236 16.09 26.66 -4.37
N ILE A 237 16.26 25.39 -3.94
CA ILE A 237 15.43 24.27 -4.41
C ILE A 237 14.01 24.39 -3.85
N VAL A 238 13.86 24.85 -2.60
CA VAL A 238 12.55 25.07 -1.98
C VAL A 238 11.78 26.19 -2.70
N ALA A 239 12.45 27.25 -3.16
CA ALA A 239 11.82 28.34 -3.89
C ALA A 239 11.31 27.94 -5.29
N ASP A 240 12.04 27.03 -5.96
CA ASP A 240 11.70 26.53 -7.30
C ASP A 240 10.79 25.28 -7.27
N ARG A 241 10.39 24.83 -6.07
CA ARG A 241 9.49 23.68 -5.91
C ARG A 241 8.10 24.01 -6.48
N ALA A 242 7.58 23.11 -7.30
CA ALA A 242 6.21 23.18 -7.77
C ALA A 242 5.22 23.14 -6.60
N VAL A 243 4.09 23.81 -6.78
CA VAL A 243 2.92 23.69 -5.90
C VAL A 243 2.15 22.44 -6.32
N SER A 244 1.73 21.65 -5.34
CA SER A 244 0.88 20.49 -5.55
C SER A 244 -0.58 20.79 -5.26
N TYR A 245 -1.45 20.03 -5.91
CA TYR A 245 -2.88 20.24 -5.92
C TYR A 245 -3.65 18.94 -5.68
N ALA A 246 -4.78 19.06 -4.99
CA ALA A 246 -5.80 18.02 -4.85
C ALA A 246 -7.18 18.69 -4.86
N ASP A 247 -8.14 18.13 -5.58
CA ASP A 247 -9.46 18.72 -5.82
C ASP A 247 -9.40 20.18 -6.31
N HIS A 248 -8.41 20.48 -7.16
CA HIS A 248 -8.08 21.82 -7.65
C HIS A 248 -7.75 22.86 -6.56
N GLN A 249 -7.44 22.41 -5.35
CA GLN A 249 -6.96 23.25 -4.25
C GLN A 249 -5.49 22.97 -3.99
N ARG A 250 -4.75 23.99 -3.55
CA ARG A 250 -3.36 23.84 -3.14
C ARG A 250 -3.28 22.90 -1.92
N VAL A 251 -2.39 21.91 -2.00
CA VAL A 251 -2.03 21.06 -0.86
C VAL A 251 -0.90 21.72 -0.08
N PRO A 252 -1.02 21.89 1.25
CA PRO A 252 0.09 22.34 2.09
C PRO A 252 1.28 21.37 2.01
N PHE A 253 2.49 21.91 2.12
CA PHE A 253 3.68 21.08 2.25
C PHE A 253 3.73 20.46 3.66
N GLU A 254 4.07 19.18 3.73
CA GLU A 254 4.20 18.36 4.93
C GLU A 254 5.64 17.83 4.98
N PHE A 255 6.15 17.58 6.18
CA PHE A 255 7.48 17.05 6.37
C PHE A 255 7.39 15.55 6.64
N ASP A 256 8.33 14.79 6.10
CA ASP A 256 8.39 13.34 6.25
C ASP A 256 9.50 12.92 7.24
N PRO A 257 9.14 12.42 8.44
CA PRO A 257 10.11 11.91 9.42
C PRO A 257 10.89 10.65 8.97
N MET A 258 10.43 10.00 7.90
CA MET A 258 10.99 8.79 7.33
C MET A 258 11.75 9.07 6.02
N THR A 259 12.43 10.20 5.94
CA THR A 259 13.13 10.73 4.75
C THR A 259 13.67 9.73 3.72
N PRO A 260 14.36 8.62 4.09
CA PRO A 260 14.81 7.62 3.10
C PRO A 260 13.70 6.88 2.33
N ASP A 261 12.44 7.05 2.70
CA ASP A 261 11.33 6.39 2.05
C ASP A 261 10.59 7.31 1.06
N GLY A 262 10.54 8.64 1.27
CA GLY A 262 9.65 9.51 0.49
C GLY A 262 10.08 10.96 0.22
N SER A 263 11.15 11.48 0.84
CA SER A 263 11.38 12.93 0.89
C SER A 263 12.06 13.60 -0.31
N ILE A 264 12.60 12.88 -1.28
CA ILE A 264 13.41 13.54 -2.32
C ILE A 264 12.53 14.49 -3.15
N THR A 265 13.01 15.72 -3.28
CA THR A 265 12.54 16.69 -4.28
C THR A 265 13.57 16.76 -5.39
N ALA A 266 13.16 16.54 -6.64
CA ALA A 266 14.03 16.49 -7.80
C ALA A 266 13.39 17.19 -9.02
N THR A 267 14.19 17.47 -10.04
CA THR A 267 13.72 17.96 -11.34
C THR A 267 13.74 16.85 -12.39
N ALA A 268 13.04 17.02 -13.51
CA ALA A 268 13.05 16.02 -14.57
C ALA A 268 14.44 15.85 -15.20
N ASP A 269 15.22 16.93 -15.31
CA ASP A 269 16.60 16.89 -15.80
C ASP A 269 17.52 16.08 -14.87
N ASP A 270 17.40 16.27 -13.56
CA ASP A 270 18.16 15.50 -12.58
C ASP A 270 17.74 14.02 -12.57
N MET A 271 16.44 13.75 -12.65
CA MET A 271 15.95 12.37 -12.75
C MET A 271 16.39 11.68 -14.03
N ALA A 272 16.58 12.41 -15.14
CA ALA A 272 17.18 11.86 -16.36
C ALA A 272 18.63 11.39 -16.11
N ARG A 273 19.41 12.12 -15.31
CA ARG A 273 20.79 11.72 -14.95
C ARG A 273 20.79 10.44 -14.11
N PHE A 274 19.90 10.35 -13.12
CA PHE A 274 19.73 9.13 -12.32
C PHE A 274 19.29 7.93 -13.17
N LEU A 275 18.30 8.12 -14.04
CA LEU A 275 17.84 7.09 -14.99
C LEU A 275 18.96 6.60 -15.90
N SER A 276 19.72 7.54 -16.48
CA SER A 276 20.87 7.23 -17.33
C SER A 276 21.92 6.41 -16.57
N ALA A 277 22.26 6.79 -15.33
CA ALA A 277 23.19 6.02 -14.51
C ALA A 277 22.70 4.58 -14.27
N GLN A 278 21.43 4.40 -13.90
CA GLN A 278 20.83 3.09 -13.66
C GLN A 278 20.83 2.22 -14.92
N LEU A 279 20.39 2.74 -16.07
CA LEU A 279 20.39 1.99 -17.35
C LEU A 279 21.79 1.61 -17.83
N ASN A 280 22.81 2.38 -17.45
CA ASN A 280 24.20 2.12 -17.79
C ASN A 280 24.97 1.47 -16.64
N GLN A 281 24.37 0.43 -16.04
CA GLN A 281 25.01 -0.44 -15.05
C GLN A 281 25.52 0.32 -13.81
N GLY A 282 24.81 1.36 -13.39
CA GLY A 282 25.17 2.15 -12.22
C GLY A 282 26.31 3.15 -12.43
N ARG A 283 26.66 3.45 -13.69
CA ARG A 283 27.79 4.34 -14.04
C ARG A 283 27.84 5.60 -13.18
N GLY A 284 28.95 5.77 -12.47
CA GLY A 284 29.23 6.92 -11.60
C GLY A 284 28.81 6.75 -10.14
N ILE A 285 28.00 5.75 -9.81
CA ILE A 285 27.45 5.54 -8.45
C ILE A 285 27.54 4.11 -7.93
N LEU A 286 27.69 3.10 -8.81
CA LEU A 286 27.83 1.68 -8.48
C LEU A 286 28.74 0.99 -9.51
N SER A 287 29.34 -0.14 -9.10
CA SER A 287 29.93 -1.12 -10.02
C SER A 287 28.85 -1.84 -10.85
N PRO A 288 29.19 -2.36 -12.05
CA PRO A 288 28.26 -3.17 -12.84
C PRO A 288 27.71 -4.39 -12.09
N GLU A 289 28.52 -5.03 -11.25
CA GLU A 289 28.13 -6.18 -10.44
C GLU A 289 27.10 -5.80 -9.36
N ALA A 290 27.32 -4.66 -8.68
CA ALA A 290 26.37 -4.14 -7.70
C ALA A 290 25.06 -3.69 -8.37
N ALA A 291 25.13 -3.03 -9.53
CA ALA A 291 23.95 -2.64 -10.31
C ALA A 291 23.15 -3.87 -10.80
N ALA A 292 23.83 -4.92 -11.30
CA ALA A 292 23.18 -6.17 -11.67
C ALA A 292 22.46 -6.82 -10.49
N THR A 293 23.06 -6.77 -9.29
CA THR A 293 22.44 -7.27 -8.05
C THR A 293 21.23 -6.42 -7.65
N LEU A 294 21.34 -5.10 -7.70
CA LEU A 294 20.26 -4.14 -7.43
C LEU A 294 19.04 -4.42 -8.32
N HIS A 295 19.28 -4.66 -9.61
CA HIS A 295 18.24 -4.86 -10.62
C HIS A 295 17.77 -6.31 -10.74
N ALA A 296 18.41 -7.30 -10.11
CA ALA A 296 17.99 -8.69 -10.18
C ALA A 296 16.64 -8.91 -9.46
N LYS A 297 15.71 -9.64 -10.10
CA LYS A 297 14.48 -10.08 -9.44
C LYS A 297 14.85 -10.93 -8.23
N THR A 298 14.62 -10.38 -7.05
CA THR A 298 15.10 -10.94 -5.78
C THR A 298 13.99 -11.62 -4.99
N PHE A 299 12.75 -11.18 -5.17
CA PHE A 299 11.59 -11.79 -4.52
C PHE A 299 10.37 -11.82 -5.43
N ALA A 300 9.63 -12.92 -5.40
CA ALA A 300 8.23 -12.98 -5.83
C ALA A 300 7.53 -14.07 -5.01
N ALA A 301 6.27 -13.85 -4.65
CA ALA A 301 5.51 -14.84 -3.87
C ALA A 301 5.27 -16.15 -4.66
N ASP A 302 5.16 -16.01 -5.98
CA ASP A 302 5.20 -17.08 -6.97
C ASP A 302 6.11 -16.63 -8.13
N PRO A 303 6.97 -17.52 -8.69
CA PRO A 303 7.90 -17.15 -9.76
C PRO A 303 7.24 -16.56 -11.02
N ARG A 304 5.95 -16.84 -11.24
CA ARG A 304 5.14 -16.36 -12.36
C ARG A 304 4.68 -14.91 -12.19
N LEU A 305 4.74 -14.35 -10.99
CA LEU A 305 4.40 -12.95 -10.72
C LEU A 305 5.63 -12.05 -10.88
N GLY A 306 5.43 -10.78 -11.20
CA GLY A 306 6.49 -9.79 -11.41
C GLY A 306 7.45 -9.66 -10.23
N GLY A 307 6.92 -9.43 -9.03
CA GLY A 307 7.68 -9.35 -7.79
C GLY A 307 8.55 -8.10 -7.67
N TYR A 308 9.68 -8.21 -6.97
CA TYR A 308 10.57 -7.10 -6.63
C TYR A 308 12.03 -7.45 -6.96
N ALA A 309 12.75 -6.46 -7.49
CA ALA A 309 14.19 -6.36 -7.32
C ALA A 309 14.50 -5.59 -6.02
N LEU A 310 15.75 -5.20 -5.79
CA LEU A 310 16.09 -4.42 -4.59
C LEU A 310 15.64 -2.97 -4.79
N GLY A 311 14.55 -2.57 -4.13
CA GLY A 311 13.94 -1.25 -4.24
C GLY A 311 13.02 -1.07 -5.46
N PHE A 312 13.17 -1.84 -6.54
CA PHE A 312 12.32 -1.72 -7.74
C PHE A 312 11.18 -2.74 -7.75
N MET A 313 10.00 -2.31 -8.19
CA MET A 313 9.00 -3.25 -8.70
C MET A 313 9.49 -3.84 -10.01
N ASN A 314 9.37 -5.16 -10.14
CA ASN A 314 9.71 -5.88 -11.35
C ASN A 314 8.42 -6.32 -12.03
N LYS A 315 8.20 -5.90 -13.28
CA LYS A 315 7.00 -6.22 -14.05
C LYS A 315 7.36 -6.72 -15.44
N THR A 316 6.36 -7.21 -16.15
CA THR A 316 6.43 -7.49 -17.58
C THR A 316 5.39 -6.64 -18.28
N TRP A 317 5.77 -6.03 -19.40
CA TRP A 317 4.89 -5.20 -20.21
C TRP A 317 5.26 -5.37 -21.67
N ASN A 318 4.31 -5.76 -22.52
CA ASN A 318 4.56 -6.05 -23.94
C ASN A 318 5.68 -7.08 -24.17
N GLY A 319 5.85 -8.02 -23.22
CA GLY A 319 6.92 -9.01 -23.23
C GLY A 319 8.28 -8.49 -22.78
N HIS A 320 8.43 -7.19 -22.57
CA HIS A 320 9.62 -6.56 -22.04
C HIS A 320 9.65 -6.63 -20.52
N ARG A 321 10.86 -6.71 -19.97
CA ARG A 321 11.06 -6.60 -18.54
C ARG A 321 11.04 -5.13 -18.14
N ILE A 322 10.22 -4.79 -17.16
CA ILE A 322 10.11 -3.43 -16.63
C ILE A 322 10.63 -3.38 -15.19
N LEU A 323 11.54 -2.45 -14.93
CA LEU A 323 11.90 -2.05 -13.58
C LEU A 323 11.31 -0.67 -13.32
N MET A 324 10.47 -0.53 -12.31
CA MET A 324 9.78 0.72 -12.06
C MET A 324 9.59 1.01 -10.58
N HIS A 325 9.27 2.26 -10.29
CA HIS A 325 8.70 2.67 -9.01
C HIS A 325 7.78 3.87 -9.24
N ASP A 326 6.62 3.89 -8.59
CA ASP A 326 5.71 5.01 -8.53
C ASP A 326 5.84 5.76 -7.20
N GLY A 327 5.38 6.99 -7.14
CA GLY A 327 5.43 7.80 -5.93
C GLY A 327 4.21 8.69 -5.86
N GLY A 328 3.55 8.72 -4.70
CA GLY A 328 2.48 9.67 -4.41
C GLY A 328 2.68 10.28 -3.03
N TRP A 329 2.67 11.61 -2.95
CA TRP A 329 2.73 12.35 -1.70
C TRP A 329 2.32 13.80 -1.92
N GLU A 330 1.56 14.40 -0.99
CA GLU A 330 1.16 15.82 -1.03
C GLU A 330 0.47 16.28 -2.31
N GLY A 331 -0.23 15.44 -3.05
CA GLY A 331 -0.80 15.84 -4.34
C GLY A 331 0.20 15.75 -5.51
N PHE A 332 1.43 15.28 -5.30
CA PHE A 332 2.29 14.84 -6.40
C PHE A 332 2.01 13.37 -6.75
N LEU A 333 2.14 13.06 -8.03
CA LEU A 333 2.15 11.69 -8.54
C LEU A 333 3.29 11.53 -9.55
N SER A 334 4.23 10.65 -9.28
CA SER A 334 5.43 10.42 -10.09
C SER A 334 5.57 8.96 -10.49
N VAL A 335 6.22 8.71 -11.61
CA VAL A 335 6.66 7.38 -12.04
C VAL A 335 8.08 7.44 -12.57
N LEU A 336 8.83 6.38 -12.31
CA LEU A 336 10.08 6.07 -12.99
C LEU A 336 9.95 4.68 -13.59
N VAL A 337 10.20 4.56 -14.89
CA VAL A 337 10.14 3.30 -15.66
C VAL A 337 11.46 3.09 -16.39
N MET A 338 12.00 1.89 -16.30
CA MET A 338 13.14 1.42 -17.09
C MET A 338 12.75 0.17 -17.87
N ILE A 339 13.16 0.14 -19.14
CA ILE A 339 13.01 -0.97 -20.08
C ILE A 339 14.43 -1.39 -20.49
N PRO A 340 15.12 -2.23 -19.70
CA PRO A 340 16.57 -2.41 -19.80
C PRO A 340 17.03 -2.98 -21.14
N ASP A 341 16.28 -3.92 -21.73
CA ASP A 341 16.56 -4.52 -23.03
C ASP A 341 16.43 -3.53 -24.20
N CYS A 342 15.57 -2.51 -24.05
CA CYS A 342 15.49 -1.39 -24.99
C CYS A 342 16.42 -0.22 -24.64
N HIS A 343 17.20 -0.32 -23.56
CA HIS A 343 18.00 0.78 -23.02
C HIS A 343 17.20 2.09 -22.89
N LEU A 344 15.93 2.00 -22.50
CA LEU A 344 15.00 3.13 -22.49
C LEU A 344 14.52 3.40 -21.07
N GLY A 345 14.44 4.67 -20.68
CA GLY A 345 13.95 5.08 -19.37
C GLY A 345 13.08 6.32 -19.46
N VAL A 346 12.04 6.39 -18.64
CA VAL A 346 11.09 7.50 -18.57
C VAL A 346 10.89 7.89 -17.11
N PHE A 347 10.99 9.19 -16.83
CA PHE A 347 10.49 9.78 -15.60
C PHE A 347 9.39 10.76 -15.97
N LEU A 348 8.27 10.70 -15.26
CA LEU A 348 7.18 11.66 -15.39
C LEU A 348 6.61 11.95 -14.01
N SER A 349 6.31 13.22 -13.75
CA SER A 349 5.66 13.65 -12.53
C SER A 349 4.57 14.66 -12.80
N LEU A 350 3.46 14.51 -12.10
CA LEU A 350 2.33 15.42 -12.03
C LEU A 350 2.33 16.15 -10.68
N ASN A 351 1.85 17.38 -10.65
CA ASN A 351 1.57 18.10 -9.41
C ASN A 351 0.09 18.03 -8.99
N SER A 352 -0.60 16.95 -9.39
CA SER A 352 -1.94 16.61 -8.88
C SER A 352 -2.16 15.10 -8.92
N ILE A 353 -2.95 14.57 -7.98
CA ILE A 353 -3.27 13.13 -7.87
C ILE A 353 -4.43 12.70 -8.77
N GLU A 354 -5.24 13.64 -9.25
CA GLU A 354 -6.38 13.40 -10.15
C GLU A 354 -5.94 12.89 -11.52
N GLY A 355 -4.67 13.10 -11.88
CA GLY A 355 -4.10 12.72 -13.17
C GLY A 355 -3.78 11.24 -13.35
N GLY A 356 -3.91 10.40 -12.32
CA GLY A 356 -3.37 9.04 -12.32
C GLY A 356 -3.82 8.13 -13.47
N GLU A 357 -5.11 8.16 -13.85
CA GLU A 357 -5.62 7.35 -14.96
C GLU A 357 -5.07 7.82 -16.31
N SER A 358 -5.22 9.12 -16.61
CA SER A 358 -4.66 9.74 -17.82
C SER A 358 -3.15 9.57 -17.91
N PHE A 359 -2.47 9.53 -16.77
CA PHE A 359 -1.04 9.30 -16.67
C PHE A 359 -0.67 7.86 -17.05
N GLY A 360 -1.45 6.89 -16.59
CA GLY A 360 -1.37 5.50 -17.05
C GLY A 360 -1.53 5.39 -18.56
N ASP A 361 -2.55 6.04 -19.14
CA ASP A 361 -2.79 6.03 -20.60
C ASP A 361 -1.57 6.53 -21.41
N VAL A 362 -0.89 7.59 -20.92
CA VAL A 362 0.33 8.13 -21.54
C VAL A 362 1.49 7.14 -21.47
N LEU A 363 1.68 6.46 -20.34
CA LEU A 363 2.74 5.46 -20.22
C LEU A 363 2.44 4.23 -21.08
N ASN A 364 1.19 3.78 -21.11
CA ASN A 364 0.76 2.65 -21.94
C ASN A 364 1.06 2.93 -23.41
N GLY A 365 0.60 4.06 -23.94
CA GLY A 365 0.88 4.40 -25.33
C GLY A 365 2.37 4.65 -25.61
N PHE A 366 3.15 5.11 -24.63
CA PHE A 366 4.61 5.22 -24.77
C PHE A 366 5.26 3.84 -24.93
N VAL A 367 4.92 2.89 -24.06
CA VAL A 367 5.46 1.52 -24.12
C VAL A 367 5.00 0.82 -25.39
N ASP A 368 3.73 0.93 -25.76
CA ASP A 368 3.19 0.37 -27.03
C ASP A 368 3.92 0.91 -28.27
N ARG A 369 4.36 2.17 -28.23
CA ARG A 369 5.04 2.81 -29.35
C ARG A 369 6.51 2.39 -29.45
N PHE A 370 7.23 2.37 -28.33
CA PHE A 370 8.69 2.27 -28.30
C PHE A 370 9.23 0.91 -27.85
N ALA A 371 8.42 0.13 -27.15
CA ALA A 371 8.70 -1.24 -26.74
C ALA A 371 7.47 -2.14 -27.05
N PRO A 372 7.06 -2.24 -28.34
CA PRO A 372 5.92 -3.05 -28.73
C PRO A 372 6.22 -4.54 -28.60
N GLY A 373 5.18 -5.29 -28.27
CA GLY A 373 5.26 -6.74 -28.18
C GLY A 373 4.02 -7.32 -27.56
N SER A 374 4.16 -8.54 -27.06
CA SER A 374 3.09 -9.26 -26.37
C SER A 374 3.71 -10.04 -25.24
N ASN A 375 3.01 -10.14 -24.11
CA ASN A 375 3.52 -10.92 -22.99
C ASN A 375 3.63 -12.40 -23.39
N PRO A 376 4.80 -13.03 -23.22
CA PRO A 376 4.93 -14.45 -23.49
C PRO A 376 4.06 -15.24 -22.49
N PRO A 377 3.59 -16.44 -22.86
CA PRO A 377 2.89 -17.31 -21.92
C PRO A 377 3.76 -17.53 -20.68
N VAL A 378 3.24 -17.18 -19.52
CA VAL A 378 3.98 -17.34 -18.27
C VAL A 378 4.04 -18.82 -17.91
N THR A 379 5.26 -19.36 -17.88
CA THR A 379 5.51 -20.75 -17.48
C THR A 379 5.87 -20.82 -16.00
N GLY A 380 5.45 -21.90 -15.33
CA GLY A 380 5.76 -22.08 -13.93
C GLY A 380 5.10 -23.31 -13.31
N PRO A 381 5.22 -23.44 -11.97
CA PRO A 381 4.64 -24.55 -11.22
C PRO A 381 3.11 -24.51 -11.28
N SER A 382 2.48 -25.66 -11.09
CA SER A 382 1.03 -25.72 -10.89
C SER A 382 0.69 -25.30 -9.48
N THR A 383 -0.28 -24.40 -9.34
CA THR A 383 -0.86 -24.01 -8.05
C THR A 383 -2.33 -24.39 -7.97
N ALA A 384 -2.89 -24.31 -6.75
CA ALA A 384 -4.32 -24.48 -6.53
C ALA A 384 -5.13 -23.36 -7.21
N ALA A 385 -6.40 -23.64 -7.47
CA ALA A 385 -7.34 -22.62 -7.92
C ALA A 385 -7.65 -21.63 -6.78
N PRO A 386 -7.89 -20.34 -7.07
CA PRO A 386 -8.37 -19.37 -6.10
C PRO A 386 -9.69 -19.80 -5.48
N GLU A 387 -9.78 -19.71 -4.15
CA GLU A 387 -11.00 -20.05 -3.44
C GLU A 387 -11.91 -18.83 -3.28
N PRO A 388 -13.23 -18.96 -3.49
CA PRO A 388 -14.18 -17.90 -3.17
C PRO A 388 -14.08 -17.45 -1.71
N GLY A 389 -14.17 -16.14 -1.48
CA GLY A 389 -14.08 -15.58 -0.13
C GLY A 389 -13.77 -14.10 -0.11
N PHE A 390 -13.53 -13.59 1.09
CA PHE A 390 -13.04 -12.23 1.31
C PHE A 390 -11.54 -12.26 1.54
N TYR A 391 -10.85 -11.30 0.94
CA TYR A 391 -9.41 -11.16 1.02
C TYR A 391 -9.06 -9.72 1.40
N ALA A 392 -8.04 -9.53 2.22
CA ALA A 392 -7.47 -8.21 2.55
C ALA A 392 -6.05 -8.10 2.02
N ALA A 393 -5.61 -6.89 1.67
CA ALA A 393 -4.21 -6.66 1.32
C ALA A 393 -3.27 -7.11 2.45
N THR A 394 -2.11 -7.64 2.10
CA THR A 394 -1.06 -8.00 3.07
C THR A 394 -0.49 -6.76 3.77
N ARG A 395 -0.45 -5.62 3.07
CA ARG A 395 -0.23 -4.27 3.62
C ARG A 395 -1.47 -3.81 4.37
N ARG A 396 -1.40 -3.82 5.70
CA ARG A 396 -2.44 -3.33 6.63
C ARG A 396 -1.88 -3.23 8.05
N ASN A 397 -2.54 -2.45 8.90
CA ASN A 397 -2.34 -2.49 10.34
C ASN A 397 -3.13 -3.68 10.95
N ALA A 398 -2.55 -4.42 11.91
CA ALA A 398 -3.26 -5.51 12.60
C ALA A 398 -3.24 -5.43 14.14
N SER A 399 -2.47 -4.51 14.73
CA SER A 399 -2.36 -4.35 16.20
C SER A 399 -2.89 -3.03 16.74
N GLY A 400 -2.91 -1.95 15.93
CA GLY A 400 -3.40 -0.64 16.35
C GLY A 400 -4.86 -0.39 15.99
N VAL A 401 -5.33 0.82 16.27
CA VAL A 401 -6.70 1.31 15.98
C VAL A 401 -7.00 1.30 14.48
N GLU A 402 -5.99 1.53 13.64
CA GLU A 402 -6.08 1.51 12.17
C GLU A 402 -6.44 0.11 11.62
N LYS A 403 -6.37 -0.94 12.44
CA LYS A 403 -6.83 -2.29 12.07
C LYS A 403 -8.24 -2.27 11.49
N ILE A 404 -9.11 -1.38 11.98
CA ILE A 404 -10.48 -1.21 11.48
C ILE A 404 -10.54 -0.92 9.97
N LEU A 405 -9.53 -0.25 9.41
CA LEU A 405 -9.45 0.06 7.98
C LEU A 405 -9.38 -1.22 7.12
N THR A 406 -8.96 -2.34 7.68
CA THR A 406 -9.01 -3.65 7.01
C THR A 406 -10.43 -3.97 6.54
N LEU A 407 -11.47 -3.60 7.31
CA LEU A 407 -12.87 -3.83 6.92
C LEU A 407 -13.27 -3.06 5.66
N LEU A 408 -12.71 -1.85 5.48
CA LEU A 408 -13.04 -0.95 4.39
C LEU A 408 -12.29 -1.32 3.10
N ASN A 409 -11.15 -2.00 3.21
CA ASN A 409 -10.31 -2.39 2.08
C ASN A 409 -10.27 -3.91 1.84
N THR A 410 -11.41 -4.59 2.00
CA THR A 410 -11.56 -6.01 1.62
C THR A 410 -12.04 -6.18 0.19
N GLY A 411 -11.49 -7.16 -0.53
CA GLY A 411 -12.00 -7.60 -1.83
C GLY A 411 -12.72 -8.93 -1.71
N ARG A 412 -13.91 -9.05 -2.32
CA ARG A 412 -14.57 -10.35 -2.48
C ARG A 412 -14.10 -11.01 -3.78
N LEU A 413 -13.55 -12.20 -3.67
CA LEU A 413 -13.23 -13.07 -4.79
C LEU A 413 -14.40 -14.01 -5.05
N THR A 414 -14.86 -14.07 -6.29
CA THR A 414 -15.87 -15.03 -6.75
C THR A 414 -15.38 -15.76 -7.98
N VAL A 415 -15.70 -17.05 -8.07
CA VAL A 415 -15.42 -17.91 -9.23
C VAL A 415 -16.71 -18.07 -10.02
N ARG A 416 -16.63 -17.94 -11.35
CA ARG A 416 -17.76 -18.15 -12.28
C ARG A 416 -17.76 -19.58 -12.82
N ASP A 417 -18.87 -19.97 -13.45
CA ASP A 417 -19.06 -21.32 -14.01
C ASP A 417 -18.06 -21.66 -15.13
N ASP A 418 -17.58 -20.65 -15.87
CA ASP A 418 -16.53 -20.77 -16.89
C ASP A 418 -15.11 -20.88 -16.31
N GLY A 419 -14.99 -20.90 -14.99
CA GLY A 419 -13.72 -20.94 -14.27
C GLY A 419 -13.02 -19.59 -14.13
N SER A 420 -13.53 -18.50 -14.72
CA SER A 420 -12.98 -17.16 -14.54
C SER A 420 -13.24 -16.62 -13.13
N VAL A 421 -12.39 -15.70 -12.69
CA VAL A 421 -12.44 -15.11 -11.35
C VAL A 421 -12.75 -13.63 -11.43
N ARG A 422 -13.69 -13.15 -10.61
CA ARG A 422 -13.93 -11.71 -10.38
C ARG A 422 -13.27 -11.30 -9.08
N PHE A 423 -12.33 -10.36 -9.13
CA PHE A 423 -11.64 -9.85 -7.94
C PHE A 423 -11.04 -8.47 -8.21
N ARG A 424 -11.11 -7.55 -7.23
CA ARG A 424 -10.55 -6.18 -7.30
C ARG A 424 -10.90 -5.41 -8.58
N ASN A 425 -12.17 -5.43 -8.96
CA ASN A 425 -12.70 -4.80 -10.17
C ASN A 425 -12.13 -5.32 -11.50
N LYS A 426 -11.40 -6.44 -11.49
CA LYS A 426 -10.87 -7.15 -12.67
C LYS A 426 -11.55 -8.49 -12.92
N THR A 427 -11.48 -8.99 -14.15
CA THR A 427 -11.98 -10.32 -14.52
C THR A 427 -10.81 -11.17 -15.01
N TRP A 428 -10.39 -12.09 -14.16
CA TRP A 428 -9.21 -12.90 -14.38
C TRP A 428 -9.58 -14.19 -15.10
N THR A 429 -9.01 -14.39 -16.28
CA THR A 429 -9.27 -15.56 -17.12
C THR A 429 -8.23 -16.65 -16.83
N PRO A 430 -8.62 -17.94 -16.76
CA PRO A 430 -7.68 -19.01 -16.47
C PRO A 430 -6.70 -19.22 -17.64
N ALA A 431 -5.40 -19.17 -17.34
CA ALA A 431 -4.30 -19.39 -18.29
C ALA A 431 -3.59 -20.74 -18.08
N GLY A 432 -4.18 -21.64 -17.28
CA GLY A 432 -3.65 -22.97 -16.96
C GLY A 432 -2.73 -23.00 -15.75
N ARG A 433 -2.53 -24.19 -15.17
CA ARG A 433 -1.64 -24.42 -14.00
C ARG A 433 -1.93 -23.51 -12.78
N GLY A 434 -3.18 -23.08 -12.61
CA GLY A 434 -3.59 -22.19 -11.51
C GLY A 434 -3.15 -20.72 -11.70
N LEU A 435 -2.70 -20.34 -12.89
CA LEU A 435 -2.46 -18.96 -13.30
C LEU A 435 -3.74 -18.36 -13.89
N TYR A 436 -4.00 -17.10 -13.57
CA TYR A 436 -5.08 -16.29 -14.14
C TYR A 436 -4.53 -14.97 -14.67
N VAL A 437 -5.13 -14.42 -15.72
CA VAL A 437 -4.65 -13.23 -16.42
C VAL A 437 -5.76 -12.21 -16.68
N ASP A 438 -5.42 -10.93 -16.60
CA ASP A 438 -6.25 -9.75 -16.91
C ASP A 438 -5.33 -8.72 -17.60
N ASP A 439 -5.43 -8.63 -18.92
CA ASP A 439 -4.51 -7.86 -19.79
C ASP A 439 -3.02 -8.20 -19.54
N ASP A 440 -2.29 -7.31 -18.86
CA ASP A 440 -0.86 -7.46 -18.52
C ASP A 440 -0.60 -7.93 -17.07
N ASP A 441 -1.65 -8.16 -16.28
CA ASP A 441 -1.55 -8.52 -14.86
C ASP A 441 -1.88 -10.00 -14.64
N HIS A 442 -1.15 -10.61 -13.71
CA HIS A 442 -1.28 -12.02 -13.37
C HIS A 442 -1.87 -12.18 -11.98
N LEU A 443 -2.59 -13.29 -11.77
CA LEU A 443 -3.12 -13.68 -10.47
C LEU A 443 -2.82 -15.16 -10.22
N VAL A 444 -2.31 -15.44 -9.01
CA VAL A 444 -2.01 -16.79 -8.55
C VAL A 444 -2.51 -16.97 -7.12
N ALA A 445 -3.19 -18.08 -6.85
CA ALA A 445 -3.48 -18.51 -5.49
C ALA A 445 -2.41 -19.46 -4.96
N PHE A 446 -2.01 -19.29 -3.71
CA PHE A 446 -1.00 -20.13 -3.06
C PHE A 446 -1.20 -20.19 -1.54
N GLU A 447 -0.58 -21.16 -0.89
CA GLU A 447 -0.62 -21.32 0.56
C GLU A 447 0.82 -21.30 1.13
N ARG A 448 1.02 -20.56 2.22
CA ARG A 448 2.28 -20.52 2.98
C ARG A 448 1.94 -20.52 4.46
N ASP A 449 2.61 -21.37 5.23
CA ASP A 449 2.44 -21.47 6.69
C ASP A 449 0.97 -21.63 7.13
N GLY A 450 0.17 -22.39 6.36
CA GLY A 450 -1.26 -22.62 6.62
C GLY A 450 -2.17 -21.42 6.32
N VAL A 451 -1.63 -20.35 5.73
CA VAL A 451 -2.36 -19.15 5.32
C VAL A 451 -2.51 -19.12 3.80
N ARG A 452 -3.74 -18.88 3.34
CA ARG A 452 -4.07 -18.80 1.92
C ARG A 452 -3.96 -17.37 1.40
N TYR A 453 -3.33 -17.23 0.25
CA TYR A 453 -3.08 -15.98 -0.41
C TYR A 453 -3.53 -16.00 -1.86
N VAL A 454 -3.77 -14.80 -2.36
CA VAL A 454 -3.88 -14.48 -3.79
C VAL A 454 -2.85 -13.39 -4.07
N GLY A 455 -1.84 -13.67 -4.88
CA GLY A 455 -0.85 -12.69 -5.30
C GLY A 455 -1.16 -12.18 -6.70
N THR A 456 -0.88 -10.90 -6.95
CA THR A 456 -0.85 -10.32 -8.30
C THR A 456 0.54 -9.75 -8.63
N ASP A 457 0.73 -9.15 -9.81
CA ASP A 457 1.99 -8.48 -10.14
C ASP A 457 2.24 -7.20 -9.32
N GLY A 458 1.25 -6.77 -8.54
CA GLY A 458 1.38 -5.74 -7.53
C GLY A 458 1.17 -6.30 -6.11
N PRO A 459 0.03 -6.02 -5.46
CA PRO A 459 -0.20 -6.44 -4.09
C PRO A 459 -0.48 -7.93 -3.95
N THR A 460 -0.13 -8.46 -2.78
CA THR A 460 -0.61 -9.77 -2.31
C THR A 460 -1.79 -9.57 -1.37
N PHE A 461 -2.74 -10.51 -1.39
CA PHE A 461 -3.93 -10.51 -0.56
C PHE A 461 -4.02 -11.81 0.24
N GLU A 462 -4.48 -11.69 1.48
CA GLU A 462 -4.64 -12.78 2.43
C GLU A 462 -6.12 -13.08 2.64
N ARG A 463 -6.48 -14.37 2.64
CA ARG A 463 -7.87 -14.80 2.85
C ARG A 463 -8.29 -14.53 4.29
N LEU A 464 -9.46 -13.91 4.46
CA LEU A 464 -10.03 -13.60 5.76
C LEU A 464 -10.95 -14.72 6.26
N GLY A 465 -10.91 -14.94 7.58
CA GLY A 465 -11.93 -15.72 8.28
C GLY A 465 -13.23 -14.92 8.44
N THR A 466 -14.37 -15.62 8.59
CA THR A 466 -15.70 -15.00 8.71
C THR A 466 -15.78 -13.83 9.71
N PRO A 467 -15.22 -13.93 10.94
CA PRO A 467 -15.28 -12.83 11.91
C PRO A 467 -14.56 -11.55 11.48
N SER A 468 -13.62 -11.64 10.53
CA SER A 468 -12.85 -10.50 10.01
C SER A 468 -13.47 -9.89 8.76
N THR A 469 -14.62 -10.39 8.29
CA THR A 469 -15.28 -9.88 7.07
C THR A 469 -16.21 -8.71 7.38
N LEU A 470 -16.33 -7.78 6.44
CA LEU A 470 -17.23 -6.64 6.57
C LEU A 470 -18.71 -7.06 6.75
N PRO A 471 -19.27 -8.01 5.97
CA PRO A 471 -20.68 -8.40 6.16
C PRO A 471 -20.98 -8.97 7.54
N PHE A 472 -20.05 -9.77 8.11
CA PHE A 472 -20.21 -10.29 9.47
C PHE A 472 -20.26 -9.15 10.49
N ASN A 473 -19.31 -8.22 10.41
CA ASN A 473 -19.24 -7.08 11.33
C ASN A 473 -20.45 -6.15 11.17
N LEU A 474 -20.92 -5.89 9.94
CA LEU A 474 -22.17 -5.14 9.73
C LEU A 474 -23.38 -5.85 10.35
N GLY A 475 -23.45 -7.19 10.29
CA GLY A 475 -24.49 -7.97 10.96
C GLY A 475 -24.45 -7.81 12.49
N VAL A 476 -23.25 -7.90 13.08
CA VAL A 476 -23.03 -7.68 14.53
C VAL A 476 -23.45 -6.26 14.94
N LEU A 477 -23.00 -5.25 14.18
CA LEU A 477 -23.30 -3.84 14.46
C LEU A 477 -24.78 -3.52 14.26
N LEU A 478 -25.43 -4.10 13.24
CA LEU A 478 -26.87 -3.93 13.00
C LEU A 478 -27.70 -4.56 14.13
N ALA A 479 -27.32 -5.76 14.58
CA ALA A 479 -27.98 -6.41 15.71
C ALA A 479 -27.89 -5.55 16.98
N PHE A 480 -26.71 -4.98 17.26
CA PHE A 480 -26.54 -4.02 18.34
C PHE A 480 -27.38 -2.75 18.13
N ALA A 481 -27.34 -2.13 16.95
CA ALA A 481 -28.02 -0.87 16.67
C ALA A 481 -29.54 -0.98 16.82
N VAL A 482 -30.16 -2.07 16.33
CA VAL A 482 -31.59 -2.34 16.50
C VAL A 482 -31.96 -2.43 17.99
N LEU A 483 -31.16 -3.15 18.77
CA LEU A 483 -31.36 -3.25 20.22
C LEU A 483 -31.16 -1.89 20.90
N ALA A 484 -30.11 -1.15 20.55
CA ALA A 484 -29.80 0.15 21.13
C ALA A 484 -30.89 1.19 20.84
N LEU A 485 -31.46 1.23 19.64
CA LEU A 485 -32.58 2.13 19.31
C LEU A 485 -33.81 1.86 20.17
N SER A 486 -34.05 0.60 20.54
CA SER A 486 -35.15 0.24 21.45
C SER A 486 -34.96 0.81 22.88
N ALA A 487 -33.76 1.28 23.24
CA ALA A 487 -33.51 1.94 24.52
C ALA A 487 -34.30 3.25 24.69
N LEU A 488 -34.70 3.90 23.59
CA LEU A 488 -35.54 5.11 23.59
C LEU A 488 -36.93 4.86 24.21
N VAL A 489 -37.38 3.61 24.26
CA VAL A 489 -38.61 3.22 24.97
C VAL A 489 -38.52 3.54 26.47
N VAL A 490 -37.33 3.55 27.07
CA VAL A 490 -37.15 3.81 28.50
C VAL A 490 -37.56 5.24 28.90
N PRO A 491 -37.00 6.31 28.32
CA PRO A 491 -37.45 7.68 28.62
C PRO A 491 -38.91 7.92 28.20
N VAL A 492 -39.34 7.40 27.05
CA VAL A 492 -40.72 7.56 26.54
C VAL A 492 -41.73 6.91 27.49
N SER A 493 -41.50 5.66 27.91
CA SER A 493 -42.38 4.96 28.85
C SER A 493 -42.40 5.63 30.24
N GLY A 494 -41.28 6.21 30.67
CA GLY A 494 -41.20 7.04 31.87
C GLY A 494 -42.08 8.29 31.78
N LEU A 495 -42.02 9.00 30.64
CA LEU A 495 -42.86 10.17 30.35
C LEU A 495 -44.34 9.80 30.31
N VAL A 496 -44.71 8.75 29.56
CA VAL A 496 -46.10 8.29 29.46
C VAL A 496 -46.67 7.89 30.83
N ARG A 497 -45.89 7.19 31.67
CA ARG A 497 -46.32 6.85 33.05
C ARG A 497 -46.52 8.09 33.91
N ARG A 498 -45.65 9.11 33.75
CA ARG A 498 -45.77 10.39 34.45
C ARG A 498 -47.03 11.14 34.04
N LEU A 499 -47.31 11.22 32.73
CA LEU A 499 -48.51 11.87 32.19
C LEU A 499 -49.79 11.13 32.59
N ARG A 500 -49.76 9.80 32.62
CA ARG A 500 -50.89 8.95 33.04
C ARG A 500 -51.03 8.76 34.56
N LYS A 501 -50.28 9.52 35.37
CA LYS A 501 -50.26 9.44 36.85
C LYS A 501 -50.14 8.01 37.40
N ARG A 502 -49.43 7.12 36.70
CA ARG A 502 -49.20 5.73 37.15
C ARG A 502 -48.09 5.64 38.20
N THR A 503 -48.17 4.66 39.09
CA THR A 503 -47.13 4.40 40.10
C THR A 503 -45.76 4.20 39.44
N ARG A 504 -44.74 4.87 40.01
CA ARG A 504 -43.36 4.75 39.57
C ARG A 504 -42.79 3.41 40.05
N GLY A 505 -41.98 2.78 39.21
CA GLY A 505 -41.18 1.63 39.64
C GLY A 505 -40.16 2.04 40.72
N SER A 506 -39.66 1.06 41.46
CA SER A 506 -38.67 1.28 42.52
C SER A 506 -37.47 2.09 42.03
N ALA A 507 -36.84 2.88 42.91
CA ALA A 507 -35.66 3.67 42.55
C ALA A 507 -34.54 2.79 41.97
N ARG A 508 -34.30 1.64 42.59
CA ARG A 508 -33.29 0.65 42.16
C ARG A 508 -33.57 0.14 40.74
N TRP A 509 -34.83 -0.18 40.42
CA TRP A 509 -35.23 -0.58 39.07
C TRP A 509 -35.01 0.52 38.03
N ARG A 510 -35.38 1.77 38.37
CA ARG A 510 -35.21 2.91 37.46
C ARG A 510 -33.75 3.19 37.17
N VAL A 511 -32.88 3.11 38.18
CA VAL A 511 -31.43 3.28 38.01
C VAL A 511 -30.86 2.19 37.12
N SER A 512 -31.10 0.92 37.43
CA SER A 512 -30.57 -0.21 36.64
C SER A 512 -31.02 -0.16 35.17
N ARG A 513 -32.31 0.13 34.94
CA ARG A 513 -32.86 0.27 33.57
C ARG A 513 -32.33 1.51 32.85
N GLY A 514 -32.14 2.62 33.57
CA GLY A 514 -31.55 3.84 33.04
C GLY A 514 -30.10 3.65 32.62
N LEU A 515 -29.30 2.94 33.43
CA LEU A 515 -27.92 2.60 33.11
C LEU A 515 -27.83 1.70 31.87
N ALA A 516 -28.67 0.67 31.76
CA ALA A 516 -28.69 -0.20 30.58
C ALA A 516 -29.08 0.56 29.30
N ALA A 517 -30.11 1.41 29.38
CA ALA A 517 -30.54 2.23 28.24
C ALA A 517 -29.49 3.30 27.87
N GLY A 518 -28.91 3.98 28.87
CA GLY A 518 -27.86 4.96 28.67
C GLY A 518 -26.61 4.35 28.04
N SER A 519 -26.17 3.19 28.54
CA SER A 519 -25.07 2.43 27.96
C SER A 519 -25.30 2.11 26.47
N ALA A 520 -26.49 1.60 26.12
CA ALA A 520 -26.83 1.28 24.73
C ALA A 520 -26.85 2.53 23.83
N LEU A 521 -27.39 3.66 24.32
CA LEU A 521 -27.41 4.91 23.57
C LEU A 521 -26.02 5.53 23.40
N VAL A 522 -25.15 5.46 24.43
CA VAL A 522 -23.75 5.89 24.32
C VAL A 522 -23.01 5.03 23.30
N GLY A 523 -23.21 3.70 23.31
CA GLY A 523 -22.64 2.81 22.32
C GLY A 523 -23.15 3.08 20.89
N LEU A 524 -24.41 3.45 20.72
CA LEU A 524 -24.93 3.87 19.41
C LEU A 524 -24.31 5.20 18.96
N GLY A 525 -24.16 6.16 19.88
CA GLY A 525 -23.46 7.41 19.63
C GLY A 525 -22.02 7.17 19.18
N PHE A 526 -21.31 6.26 19.83
CA PHE A 526 -19.98 5.83 19.41
C PHE A 526 -19.94 5.34 17.95
N LEU A 527 -20.86 4.45 17.55
CA LEU A 527 -20.87 3.93 16.18
C LEU A 527 -21.13 5.02 15.14
N ILE A 528 -22.02 5.96 15.44
CA ILE A 528 -22.29 7.11 14.57
C ILE A 528 -21.03 7.98 14.46
N SER A 529 -20.41 8.33 15.59
CA SER A 529 -19.20 9.15 15.59
C SER A 529 -18.02 8.47 14.92
N LEU A 530 -17.83 7.16 15.12
CA LEU A 530 -16.80 6.36 14.45
C LEU A 530 -17.02 6.35 12.93
N ALA A 531 -18.26 6.14 12.47
CA ALA A 531 -18.56 6.20 11.04
C ALA A 531 -18.25 7.58 10.46
N LEU A 532 -18.65 8.67 11.14
CA LEU A 532 -18.33 10.03 10.71
C LEU A 532 -16.81 10.28 10.67
N ALA A 533 -16.06 9.73 11.63
CA ALA A 533 -14.59 9.86 11.65
C ALA A 533 -13.92 9.06 10.50
N LEU A 534 -14.42 7.86 10.19
CA LEU A 534 -13.85 7.00 9.13
C LEU A 534 -14.17 7.49 7.71
N PHE A 535 -15.29 8.19 7.52
CA PHE A 535 -15.72 8.74 6.23
C PHE A 535 -15.54 10.25 6.12
N GLY A 536 -14.93 10.88 7.13
CA GLY A 536 -14.62 12.30 7.16
C GLY A 536 -13.25 12.61 6.55
N ASP A 537 -12.77 13.81 6.82
CA ASP A 537 -11.40 14.21 6.48
C ASP A 537 -10.41 13.45 7.36
N VAL A 538 -9.47 12.75 6.71
CA VAL A 538 -8.46 11.91 7.35
C VAL A 538 -7.06 12.54 7.31
N SER A 539 -6.90 13.74 6.73
CA SER A 539 -5.61 14.42 6.60
C SER A 539 -4.92 14.63 7.94
N ASP A 540 -5.68 15.01 8.97
CA ASP A 540 -5.14 15.26 10.31
C ASP A 540 -4.53 14.01 10.98
N TYR A 541 -4.97 12.80 10.61
CA TYR A 541 -4.45 11.56 11.21
C TYR A 541 -3.00 11.31 10.84
N LEU A 542 -2.53 11.84 9.70
CA LEU A 542 -1.14 11.75 9.28
C LEU A 542 -0.18 12.30 10.35
N TYR A 543 -0.61 13.30 11.11
CA TYR A 543 0.18 13.97 12.14
C TYR A 543 -0.01 13.36 13.55
N GLY A 544 -0.92 12.40 13.70
CA GLY A 544 -1.28 11.78 14.97
C GLY A 544 -2.80 11.71 15.18
N PRO A 545 -3.26 11.04 16.23
CA PRO A 545 -4.69 10.93 16.52
C PRO A 545 -5.29 12.30 16.86
N PRO A 546 -6.31 12.78 16.13
CA PRO A 546 -6.98 14.03 16.49
C PRO A 546 -7.68 13.90 17.85
N LEU A 547 -7.70 14.97 18.66
CA LEU A 547 -8.38 14.98 19.96
C LEU A 547 -9.84 14.50 19.87
N VAL A 548 -10.56 14.89 18.81
CA VAL A 548 -11.94 14.45 18.59
C VAL A 548 -12.01 12.92 18.47
N PHE A 549 -11.07 12.29 17.76
CA PHE A 549 -11.01 10.84 17.64
C PHE A 549 -10.69 10.16 18.97
N GLU A 550 -9.76 10.71 19.75
CA GLU A 550 -9.49 10.22 21.11
C GLU A 550 -10.74 10.27 22.01
N LEU A 551 -11.51 11.35 21.92
CA LEU A 551 -12.78 11.50 22.65
C LEU A 551 -13.84 10.50 22.18
N ILE A 552 -13.85 10.14 20.89
CA ILE A 552 -14.73 9.09 20.36
C ILE A 552 -14.36 7.73 21.00
N LEU A 553 -13.07 7.42 21.16
CA LEU A 553 -12.60 6.17 21.78
C LEU A 553 -12.89 6.07 23.30
N LEU A 554 -13.28 7.17 23.97
CA LEU A 554 -13.80 7.12 25.34
C LEU A 554 -15.22 6.54 25.43
N LEU A 555 -16.03 6.74 24.40
CA LEU A 555 -17.43 6.32 24.39
C LEU A 555 -17.64 4.81 24.60
N PRO A 556 -16.87 3.89 23.98
CA PRO A 556 -17.01 2.47 24.27
C PRO A 556 -16.62 2.13 25.71
N VAL A 557 -15.59 2.77 26.28
CA VAL A 557 -15.21 2.59 27.70
C VAL A 557 -16.35 3.03 28.62
N LEU A 558 -16.94 4.19 28.36
CA LEU A 558 -18.10 4.69 29.10
C LEU A 558 -19.32 3.77 28.96
N ALA A 559 -19.62 3.31 27.74
CA ALA A 559 -20.72 2.39 27.48
C ALA A 559 -20.54 1.10 28.29
N LEU A 560 -19.35 0.50 28.27
CA LEU A 560 -19.04 -0.72 29.01
C LEU A 560 -19.07 -0.51 30.54
N GLY A 561 -18.59 0.64 31.03
CA GLY A 561 -18.70 1.00 32.45
C GLY A 561 -20.16 1.14 32.93
N LEU A 562 -21.00 1.80 32.14
CA LEU A 562 -22.44 1.89 32.40
C LEU A 562 -23.13 0.52 32.34
N ALA A 563 -22.71 -0.36 31.41
CA ALA A 563 -23.21 -1.72 31.30
C ALA A 563 -22.87 -2.55 32.55
N ALA A 564 -21.63 -2.45 33.05
CA ALA A 564 -21.20 -3.10 34.27
C ALA A 564 -22.00 -2.62 35.49
N GLY A 565 -22.23 -1.30 35.60
CA GLY A 565 -23.11 -0.74 36.63
C GLY A 565 -24.56 -1.22 36.52
N ALA A 566 -25.08 -1.35 35.30
CA ALA A 566 -26.41 -1.92 35.06
C ALA A 566 -26.48 -3.39 35.50
N LEU A 567 -25.50 -4.22 35.17
CA LEU A 567 -25.40 -5.62 35.60
C LEU A 567 -25.37 -5.74 37.12
N GLY A 568 -24.49 -4.99 37.80
CA GLY A 568 -24.38 -5.00 39.26
C GLY A 568 -25.67 -4.59 39.97
N THR A 569 -26.48 -3.72 39.35
CA THR A 569 -27.77 -3.27 39.90
C THR A 569 -28.98 -4.10 39.44
N THR A 570 -28.81 -5.01 38.48
CA THR A 570 -29.92 -5.75 37.84
C THR A 570 -30.66 -6.64 38.84
N VAL A 571 -29.93 -7.42 39.65
CA VAL A 571 -30.53 -8.34 40.64
C VAL A 571 -31.40 -7.59 41.66
N TRP A 572 -30.92 -6.47 42.17
CA TRP A 572 -31.68 -5.63 43.11
C TRP A 572 -32.84 -4.91 42.43
N GLY A 573 -32.64 -4.44 41.19
CA GLY A 573 -33.66 -3.79 40.40
C GLY A 573 -34.84 -4.71 40.10
N TRP A 574 -34.57 -5.99 39.82
CA TRP A 574 -35.61 -6.98 39.50
C TRP A 574 -36.46 -7.36 40.70
N ARG A 575 -35.91 -7.31 41.92
CA ARG A 575 -36.66 -7.56 43.16
C ARG A 575 -37.62 -6.40 43.52
N GLY A 576 -37.51 -5.25 42.87
CA GLY A 576 -38.33 -4.07 43.15
C GLY A 576 -39.66 -4.02 42.38
N ALA A 577 -40.63 -3.27 42.91
CA ALA A 577 -41.91 -3.01 42.25
C ALA A 577 -41.73 -2.35 40.87
N GLY A 578 -42.49 -2.80 39.86
CA GLY A 578 -42.51 -2.23 38.52
C GLY A 578 -41.61 -2.91 37.46
N ALA A 579 -40.89 -3.97 37.83
CA ALA A 579 -40.09 -4.78 36.90
C ALA A 579 -40.93 -5.91 36.25
N GLY A 580 -41.78 -5.55 35.28
CA GLY A 580 -42.56 -6.55 34.52
C GLY A 580 -41.67 -7.43 33.62
N VAL A 581 -42.13 -8.63 33.27
CA VAL A 581 -41.37 -9.63 32.49
C VAL A 581 -40.82 -9.03 31.18
N VAL A 582 -41.67 -8.37 30.38
CA VAL A 582 -41.26 -7.71 29.12
C VAL A 582 -40.14 -6.70 29.34
N ALA A 583 -40.21 -5.94 30.43
CA ALA A 583 -39.23 -4.91 30.74
C ALA A 583 -37.88 -5.53 31.16
N ARG A 584 -37.89 -6.65 31.91
CA ARG A 584 -36.69 -7.41 32.25
C ARG A 584 -36.06 -8.05 31.01
N VAL A 585 -36.86 -8.69 30.16
CA VAL A 585 -36.39 -9.24 28.88
C VAL A 585 -35.74 -8.16 28.02
N HIS A 586 -36.40 -7.00 27.88
CA HIS A 586 -35.83 -5.87 27.16
C HIS A 586 -34.48 -5.40 27.72
N GLN A 587 -34.33 -5.34 29.05
CA GLN A 587 -33.04 -4.99 29.67
C GLN A 587 -31.96 -6.03 29.36
N VAL A 588 -32.29 -7.33 29.43
CA VAL A 588 -31.36 -8.41 29.05
C VAL A 588 -30.95 -8.28 27.59
N LEU A 589 -31.89 -7.99 26.69
CA LEU A 589 -31.60 -7.79 25.27
C LEU A 589 -30.68 -6.58 25.05
N LEU A 590 -30.90 -5.45 25.73
CA LEU A 590 -29.99 -4.30 25.67
C LEU A 590 -28.56 -4.66 26.11
N LEU A 591 -28.43 -5.36 27.24
CA LEU A 591 -27.13 -5.80 27.76
C LEU A 591 -26.49 -6.87 26.87
N GLY A 592 -27.27 -7.75 26.25
CA GLY A 592 -26.80 -8.73 25.27
C GLY A 592 -26.28 -8.05 23.99
N GLY A 593 -26.96 -7.00 23.52
CA GLY A 593 -26.47 -6.18 22.41
C GLY A 593 -25.12 -5.53 22.72
N LEU A 594 -24.91 -5.06 23.96
CA LEU A 594 -23.63 -4.48 24.37
C LEU A 594 -22.47 -5.48 24.35
N ALA A 595 -22.73 -6.79 24.51
CA ALA A 595 -21.72 -7.81 24.31
C ALA A 595 -21.26 -7.88 22.84
N ALA A 596 -22.17 -7.68 21.88
CA ALA A 596 -21.83 -7.59 20.46
C ALA A 596 -20.96 -6.35 20.17
N LEU A 597 -21.30 -5.20 20.74
CA LEU A 597 -20.46 -4.00 20.65
C LEU A 597 -19.09 -4.21 21.30
N ALA A 598 -19.05 -4.81 22.50
CA ALA A 598 -17.80 -5.10 23.21
C ALA A 598 -16.88 -6.00 22.39
N TRP A 599 -17.43 -7.07 21.81
CA TRP A 599 -16.70 -7.97 20.91
C TRP A 599 -16.15 -7.22 19.70
N PHE A 600 -16.95 -6.35 19.06
CA PHE A 600 -16.51 -5.56 17.92
C PHE A 600 -15.36 -4.62 18.32
N CYS A 601 -15.54 -3.81 19.37
CA CYS A 601 -14.52 -2.87 19.83
C CYS A 601 -13.22 -3.59 20.24
N TRP A 602 -13.33 -4.73 20.91
CA TRP A 602 -12.17 -5.55 21.28
C TRP A 602 -11.45 -6.11 20.04
N THR A 603 -12.21 -6.69 19.09
CA THR A 603 -11.65 -7.33 17.89
C THR A 603 -10.89 -6.33 17.01
N TRP A 604 -11.37 -5.08 16.97
CA TRP A 604 -10.84 -4.01 16.13
C TRP A 604 -10.00 -2.98 16.89
N ASN A 605 -9.57 -3.29 18.11
CA ASN A 605 -8.64 -2.47 18.89
C ASN A 605 -9.16 -1.04 19.18
N LEU A 606 -10.48 -0.91 19.33
CA LEU A 606 -11.16 0.37 19.59
C LEU A 606 -11.38 0.61 21.10
N ILE A 607 -10.72 -0.16 21.97
CA ILE A 607 -10.78 -0.02 23.42
C ILE A 607 -9.41 0.44 23.93
N GLY A 608 -9.36 1.64 24.50
CA GLY A 608 -8.20 2.12 25.27
C GLY A 608 -7.00 2.59 24.45
N TRP A 609 -7.21 3.51 23.50
CA TRP A 609 -6.16 4.26 22.76
C TRP A 609 -5.00 3.40 22.26
N GLN A 610 -5.31 2.31 21.56
CA GLN A 610 -4.30 1.41 20.99
C GLN A 610 -3.72 2.01 19.70
N PHE A 611 -2.90 3.05 19.82
CA PHE A 611 -2.29 3.73 18.67
C PHE A 611 -0.99 3.09 18.16
N ASN A 612 -0.39 2.19 18.95
CA ASN A 612 0.92 1.58 18.66
C ASN A 612 0.82 0.12 18.18
#